data_AF-A0A953JJ80-F1
#
_entry.id   AF-A0A953JJ80-F1
#
_cell.length_a   1.000
_cell.length_b   1.000
_cell.length_c   1.000
_cell.angle_alpha   90.00
_cell.angle_beta   90.00
_cell.angle_gamma   90.00
#
_symmetry.space_group_name_H-M   'P 1'
#
loop_
_entity.id
_entity.type
_entity.pdbx_description
1 polymer ?
#
loop_
_entity_poly.entity_id
_entity_poly.type
_entity_poly.pdbx_seq_one_letter_code
_entity_poly.pdbx_strand_id
1 'polypeptide(L)'
;MTEIGFYHLTRTPLEQALPKLLGRVLAGGGRAMVFCGTEERVAALDTALWLSGDPDWLPHATPRTGPFPDNPELHPIWLTAEDAGEGGAPNGARFLFLVDGAESARLDRFDRVLDLFDGNDE
;
A
#
# COMPACT_ATOMS: atom_id res chain seq x y z
N MET A 1 -16.20 -2.27 -12.06
CA MET A 1 -15.06 -2.63 -12.93
C MET A 1 -13.85 -1.98 -12.30
N THR A 2 -12.81 -2.75 -11.99
CA THR A 2 -11.60 -2.24 -11.34
C THR A 2 -10.78 -1.44 -12.33
N GLU A 3 -10.33 -0.26 -11.91
CA GLU A 3 -9.40 0.57 -12.68
C GLU A 3 -7.96 0.24 -12.29
N ILE A 4 -7.12 -0.13 -13.25
CA ILE A 4 -5.72 -0.51 -13.01
C ILE A 4 -4.82 0.53 -13.66
N GLY A 5 -3.89 1.10 -12.89
CA GLY A 5 -2.89 2.05 -13.37
C GLY A 5 -1.48 1.54 -13.12
N PHE A 6 -0.63 1.65 -14.13
CA PHE A 6 0.78 1.26 -14.11
C PHE A 6 1.67 2.49 -13.98
N TYR A 7 2.55 2.50 -12.97
CA TYR A 7 3.39 3.63 -12.60
C TYR A 7 4.86 3.23 -12.66
N HIS A 8 5.51 3.57 -13.77
CA HIS A 8 6.94 3.36 -13.93
C HIS A 8 7.75 4.47 -13.23
N LEU A 9 8.40 4.12 -12.12
CA LEU A 9 9.16 4.98 -11.23
C LEU A 9 10.58 5.27 -11.73
N THR A 10 10.71 5.88 -12.92
CA THR A 10 12.02 6.13 -13.57
C THR A 10 12.88 7.20 -12.90
N ARG A 11 12.27 8.15 -12.16
CA ARG A 11 12.95 9.35 -11.62
C ARG A 11 12.72 9.60 -10.14
N THR A 12 11.72 8.95 -9.56
CA THR A 12 11.30 9.17 -8.19
C THR A 12 11.19 7.80 -7.54
N PRO A 13 12.01 7.49 -6.52
CA PRO A 13 11.98 6.19 -5.89
C PRO A 13 10.64 5.96 -5.19
N LEU A 14 10.31 4.68 -4.95
CA LEU A 14 9.06 4.26 -4.33
C LEU A 14 8.80 5.02 -3.03
N GLU A 15 9.82 5.14 -2.18
CA GLU A 15 9.75 5.77 -0.87
C GLU A 15 9.43 7.27 -0.94
N GLN A 16 9.54 7.90 -2.11
CA GLN A 16 9.12 9.30 -2.34
C GLN A 16 7.81 9.41 -3.11
N ALA A 17 7.52 8.47 -4.01
CA ALA A 17 6.30 8.47 -4.81
C ALA A 17 5.09 7.97 -4.00
N LEU A 18 5.26 6.87 -3.26
CA LEU A 18 4.20 6.21 -2.51
C LEU A 18 3.56 7.12 -1.44
N PRO A 19 4.31 7.86 -0.59
CA PRO A 19 3.71 8.73 0.41
C PRO A 19 2.72 9.73 -0.19
N LYS A 20 3.07 10.33 -1.34
CA LYS A 20 2.23 11.31 -2.04
C LYS A 20 0.95 10.70 -2.59
N LEU A 21 1.02 9.45 -3.07
CA LEU A 21 -0.16 8.75 -3.58
C LEU A 21 -1.08 8.31 -2.44
N LEU A 22 -0.52 7.75 -1.37
CA LEU A 22 -1.27 7.40 -0.15
C LEU A 22 -1.93 8.64 0.47
N GLY A 23 -1.21 9.76 0.54
CA GLY A 23 -1.76 11.03 1.01
C GLY A 23 -2.98 11.49 0.21
N ARG A 24 -2.96 11.34 -1.12
CA ARG A 24 -4.13 11.65 -1.96
C ARG A 24 -5.31 10.72 -1.70
N VAL A 25 -5.06 9.43 -1.47
CA VAL A 25 -6.11 8.46 -1.11
C VAL A 25 -6.77 8.88 0.20
N LEU A 26 -5.98 9.19 1.23
CA LEU A 26 -6.48 9.65 2.52
C LEU A 26 -7.22 10.98 2.44
N ALA A 27 -6.70 11.95 1.68
CA ALA A 27 -7.34 13.24 1.48
C ALA A 27 -8.72 13.11 0.79
N GLY A 28 -8.93 12.06 0.00
CA GLY A 28 -10.22 11.69 -0.57
C GLY A 28 -11.14 10.88 0.37
N GLY A 29 -10.73 10.63 1.62
CA GLY A 29 -11.44 9.78 2.57
C GLY A 29 -11.33 8.28 2.27
N GLY A 30 -10.43 7.89 1.36
CA GLY A 30 -10.19 6.51 0.98
C GLY A 30 -9.30 5.76 1.96
N ARG A 31 -9.22 4.45 1.75
CA ARG A 31 -8.34 3.52 2.48
C ARG A 31 -7.48 2.73 1.51
N ALA A 32 -6.24 2.49 1.88
CA ALA A 32 -5.24 1.82 1.06
C ALA A 32 -4.74 0.53 1.71
N MET A 33 -4.47 -0.45 0.87
CA MET A 33 -3.65 -1.60 1.20
C MET A 33 -2.40 -1.52 0.31
N VAL A 34 -1.22 -1.69 0.91
CA VAL A 34 0.05 -1.78 0.19
C VAL A 34 0.53 -3.22 0.33
N PHE A 35 0.53 -3.93 -0.79
CA PHE A 35 0.98 -5.30 -0.87
C PHE A 35 2.42 -5.31 -1.39
N CYS A 36 3.35 -5.71 -0.53
CA CYS A 36 4.77 -5.80 -0.80
C CYS A 36 5.16 -7.26 -1.12
N GLY A 37 6.22 -7.46 -1.90
CA GLY A 37 6.69 -8.81 -2.25
C GLY A 37 7.21 -9.63 -1.06
N THR A 38 7.71 -8.99 0.00
CA THR A 38 8.25 -9.68 1.19
C THR A 38 8.01 -8.91 2.50
N GLU A 39 8.10 -9.61 3.63
CA GLU A 39 8.01 -9.02 4.99
C GLU A 39 9.16 -8.03 5.28
N GLU A 40 10.35 -8.26 4.73
CA GLU A 40 11.47 -7.31 4.86
C GLU A 40 11.15 -5.98 4.16
N ARG A 41 10.48 -6.03 3.01
CA ARG A 41 10.02 -4.83 2.30
C ARG A 41 8.91 -4.12 3.06
N VAL A 42 7.98 -4.84 3.68
CA VAL A 42 6.97 -4.25 4.59
C VAL A 42 7.64 -3.46 5.72
N ALA A 43 8.62 -4.06 6.41
CA ALA A 43 9.31 -3.39 7.52
C ALA A 43 10.14 -2.17 7.08
N ALA A 44 10.80 -2.26 5.92
CA ALA A 44 11.52 -1.13 5.34
C ALA A 44 10.57 0.02 4.99
N LEU A 45 9.41 -0.30 4.42
CA LEU A 45 8.41 0.68 4.03
C LEU A 45 7.70 1.33 5.21
N ASP A 46 7.34 0.55 6.24
CA ASP A 46 6.80 1.05 7.52
C ASP A 46 7.73 2.13 8.10
N THR A 47 9.03 1.83 8.17
CA THR A 47 10.03 2.80 8.63
C THR A 47 10.09 4.05 7.73
N ALA A 48 10.12 3.87 6.40
CA ALA A 48 10.22 4.97 5.45
C ALA A 48 8.99 5.90 5.49
N LEU A 49 7.79 5.34 5.64
CA LEU A 49 6.54 6.11 5.69
C LEU A 49 6.46 6.98 6.95
N TRP A 50 6.96 6.50 8.11
CA TRP A 50 7.06 7.33 9.31
C TRP A 50 8.10 8.46 9.22
N LEU A 51 9.12 8.30 8.36
CA LEU A 51 10.13 9.32 8.09
C LEU A 51 9.74 10.28 6.97
N SER A 52 8.60 10.04 6.29
CA SER A 52 8.10 10.92 5.25
C SER A 52 7.79 12.31 5.82
N GLY A 53 8.32 13.35 5.18
CA GLY A 53 8.01 14.74 5.53
C GLY A 53 6.81 15.32 4.76
N ASP A 54 6.35 14.65 3.71
CA ASP A 54 5.22 15.09 2.87
C ASP A 54 4.50 13.90 2.20
N PRO A 55 3.25 13.58 2.58
CA PRO A 55 2.51 14.21 3.69
C PRO A 55 3.17 13.90 5.04
N ASP A 56 2.94 14.77 6.02
CA ASP A 56 3.47 14.69 7.40
C ASP A 56 2.78 13.62 8.25
N TRP A 57 1.66 13.07 7.77
CA TRP A 57 0.87 12.07 8.47
C TRP A 57 0.23 11.04 7.52
N LEU A 58 0.74 9.81 7.54
CA LEU A 58 0.16 8.60 6.93
C LEU A 58 -0.17 7.49 7.96
N PRO A 59 -1.43 7.36 8.44
CA PRO A 59 -1.81 6.34 9.41
C PRO A 59 -1.76 4.95 8.84
N HIS A 60 -0.72 4.22 9.23
CA HIS A 60 -0.49 2.86 8.78
C HIS A 60 -0.14 1.93 9.93
N ALA A 61 -0.39 0.64 9.67
CA ALA A 61 0.04 -0.47 10.49
C ALA A 61 0.37 -1.66 9.59
N THR A 62 0.99 -2.66 10.20
CA THR A 62 1.32 -3.94 9.57
C THR A 62 0.72 -5.09 10.40
N PRO A 63 0.62 -6.32 9.85
CA PRO A 63 0.23 -7.50 10.64
C PRO A 63 1.13 -7.75 11.86
N ARG A 64 2.38 -7.27 11.84
CA ARG A 64 3.40 -7.57 12.86
C ARG A 64 3.67 -6.41 13.81
N THR A 65 3.41 -5.18 13.38
CA THR A 65 3.80 -3.94 14.06
C THR A 65 2.73 -2.87 13.92
N GLY A 66 2.67 -1.97 14.91
CA GLY A 66 1.68 -0.90 14.98
C GLY A 66 0.66 -1.09 16.13
N PRO A 67 -0.17 -0.08 16.40
CA PRO A 67 -1.19 -0.19 17.45
C PRO A 67 -2.30 -1.14 17.00
N PHE A 68 -2.81 -2.02 17.88
CA PHE A 68 -3.92 -2.93 17.58
C PHE A 68 -3.76 -3.72 16.26
N PRO A 69 -2.71 -4.55 16.10
CA PRO A 69 -2.45 -5.30 14.86
C PRO A 69 -3.56 -6.32 14.53
N ASP A 70 -4.29 -6.78 15.56
CA ASP A 70 -5.47 -7.65 15.40
C ASP A 70 -6.75 -6.90 14.96
N ASN A 71 -6.67 -5.58 14.80
CA ASN A 71 -7.77 -4.69 14.41
C ASN A 71 -7.41 -3.88 13.14
N PRO A 72 -7.20 -4.55 11.99
CA PRO A 72 -6.82 -3.90 10.74
C PRO A 72 -7.80 -2.78 10.33
N GLU A 73 -9.08 -2.88 10.67
CA GLU A 73 -10.12 -1.90 10.40
C GLU A 73 -9.88 -0.52 11.03
N LEU A 74 -9.00 -0.41 12.03
CA LEU A 74 -8.62 0.87 12.64
C LEU A 74 -7.58 1.64 11.81
N HIS A 75 -6.94 0.99 10.85
CA HIS A 75 -5.79 1.53 10.12
C HIS A 75 -6.17 1.86 8.67
N PRO A 76 -6.23 3.15 8.29
CA PRO A 76 -6.64 3.54 6.95
C PRO A 76 -5.61 3.17 5.87
N ILE A 77 -4.35 2.93 6.24
CA ILE A 77 -3.34 2.29 5.39
C ILE A 77 -2.91 0.97 6.04
N TRP A 78 -2.87 -0.10 5.26
CA TRP A 78 -2.41 -1.42 5.73
C TRP A 78 -1.25 -1.90 4.87
N LEU A 79 -0.08 -2.12 5.47
CA LEU A 79 1.10 -2.65 4.78
C LEU A 79 1.23 -4.14 5.08
N THR A 80 1.41 -4.96 4.06
CA THR A 80 1.48 -6.42 4.26
C THR A 80 2.20 -7.11 3.11
N ALA A 81 2.74 -8.30 3.37
CA ALA A 81 3.24 -9.22 2.35
C ALA A 81 2.25 -10.36 2.05
N GLU A 82 1.02 -10.25 2.54
CA GLU A 82 -0.06 -11.19 2.24
C GLU A 82 -1.07 -10.53 1.29
N ASP A 83 -1.50 -11.27 0.26
CA ASP A 83 -2.56 -10.81 -0.65
C ASP A 83 -3.89 -10.66 0.12
N ALA A 84 -4.81 -9.90 -0.46
CA ALA A 84 -6.14 -9.73 0.08
C ALA A 84 -6.88 -11.07 0.18
N GLY A 85 -7.72 -11.21 1.21
CA GLY A 85 -8.61 -12.36 1.36
C GLY A 85 -9.77 -12.32 0.36
N GLU A 86 -10.62 -13.35 0.37
CA GLU A 86 -11.82 -13.40 -0.49
C GLU A 86 -12.78 -12.23 -0.24
N GLY A 87 -12.81 -11.72 0.99
CA GLY A 87 -13.58 -10.54 1.40
C GLY A 87 -12.96 -9.19 1.01
N GLY A 88 -11.75 -9.19 0.43
CA GLY A 88 -10.96 -7.99 0.14
C GLY A 88 -9.92 -7.69 1.22
N ALA A 89 -9.46 -6.44 1.25
CA ALA A 89 -8.43 -6.01 2.21
C ALA A 89 -8.95 -6.04 3.66
N PRO A 90 -8.13 -6.46 4.62
CA PRO A 90 -8.54 -6.61 6.02
C PRO A 90 -8.93 -5.28 6.68
N ASN A 91 -8.35 -4.16 6.23
CA ASN A 91 -8.71 -2.83 6.69
C ASN A 91 -9.88 -2.19 5.90
N GLY A 92 -10.53 -2.94 5.01
CA GLY A 92 -11.58 -2.43 4.14
C GLY A 92 -11.09 -1.49 3.03
N ALA A 93 -9.79 -1.51 2.70
CA ALA A 93 -9.26 -0.71 1.61
C ALA A 93 -9.93 -1.00 0.26
N ARG A 94 -10.13 0.07 -0.51
CA ARG A 94 -10.62 0.03 -1.89
C ARG A 94 -9.54 0.41 -2.90
N PHE A 95 -8.40 0.89 -2.42
CA PHE A 95 -7.20 1.17 -3.20
C PHE A 95 -6.13 0.13 -2.86
N LEU A 96 -5.64 -0.57 -3.89
CA LEU A 96 -4.51 -1.48 -3.76
C LEU A 96 -3.27 -0.86 -4.39
N PHE A 97 -2.17 -0.88 -3.67
CA PHE A 97 -0.85 -0.55 -4.16
C PHE A 97 -0.04 -1.84 -4.24
N LEU A 98 0.36 -2.22 -5.44
CA LEU A 98 1.30 -3.30 -5.69
C LEU A 98 2.69 -2.68 -5.81
N VAL A 99 3.64 -3.19 -5.04
CA VAL A 99 5.03 -2.69 -5.00
C VAL A 99 6.01 -3.85 -4.96
N ASP A 100 7.24 -3.62 -5.41
CA ASP A 100 8.34 -4.59 -5.37
C ASP A 100 7.96 -5.93 -6.05
N GLY A 101 7.30 -5.84 -7.22
CA GLY A 101 6.87 -7.02 -8.00
C GLY A 101 5.73 -7.83 -7.38
N ALA A 102 5.03 -7.33 -6.37
CA ALA A 102 3.88 -8.03 -5.80
C ALA A 102 2.72 -8.19 -6.80
N GLU A 103 2.20 -9.41 -6.94
CA GLU A 103 1.04 -9.70 -7.79
C GLU A 103 -0.15 -10.15 -6.95
N SER A 104 -1.33 -9.56 -7.18
CA SER A 104 -2.57 -9.96 -6.51
C SER A 104 -3.51 -10.72 -7.44
N ALA A 105 -4.06 -11.83 -6.93
CA ALA A 105 -5.11 -12.57 -7.62
C ALA A 105 -6.51 -11.97 -7.37
N ARG A 106 -6.60 -10.89 -6.59
CA ARG A 106 -7.83 -10.31 -6.04
C ARG A 106 -8.06 -8.87 -6.49
N LEU A 107 -7.59 -8.51 -7.68
CA LEU A 107 -7.74 -7.16 -8.25
C LEU A 107 -9.22 -6.70 -8.29
N ASP A 108 -10.13 -7.63 -8.55
CA ASP A 108 -11.59 -7.38 -8.60
C ASP A 108 -12.18 -6.91 -7.26
N ARG A 109 -11.44 -7.10 -6.15
CA ARG A 109 -11.82 -6.64 -4.81
C ARG A 109 -11.53 -5.17 -4.59
N PHE A 110 -10.88 -4.48 -5.52
CA PHE A 110 -10.50 -3.07 -5.37
C PHE A 110 -11.20 -2.22 -6.42
N ASP A 111 -11.44 -0.95 -6.09
CA ASP A 111 -11.98 0.02 -7.04
C ASP A 111 -10.84 0.55 -7.94
N ARG A 112 -9.66 0.73 -7.35
CA ARG A 112 -8.45 1.20 -8.04
C ARG A 112 -7.24 0.38 -7.60
N VAL A 113 -6.47 -0.09 -8.58
CA VAL A 113 -5.16 -0.72 -8.37
C VAL A 113 -4.09 0.18 -8.96
N LEU A 114 -3.03 0.41 -8.19
CA LEU A 114 -1.84 1.14 -8.59
C LEU A 114 -0.67 0.17 -8.53
N ASP A 115 -0.14 -0.18 -9.68
CA ASP A 115 1.03 -1.05 -9.82
C ASP A 115 2.27 -0.16 -10.02
N LEU A 116 3.17 -0.15 -9.04
CA LEU A 116 4.36 0.70 -9.01
C LEU A 116 5.61 -0.17 -9.18
N PHE A 117 6.38 0.12 -10.23
CA PHE A 117 7.60 -0.60 -10.58
C PHE A 117 8.67 0.36 -11.07
N ASP A 118 9.93 0.07 -10.84
CA ASP A 118 11.07 0.91 -11.27
C ASP A 118 11.89 0.32 -12.43
N GLY A 119 11.52 -0.87 -12.91
CA GLY A 119 12.21 -1.61 -13.97
C GLY A 119 13.38 -2.47 -13.50
N ASN A 120 13.63 -2.52 -12.19
CA ASN A 120 14.59 -3.41 -11.54
C ASN A 120 13.90 -4.63 -10.87
N ASP A 121 12.57 -4.68 -10.91
CA ASP A 121 11.69 -5.68 -10.31
C ASP A 121 11.37 -6.89 -11.24
N GLU A 122 12.20 -7.18 -12.25
CA GLU A 122 12.09 -8.40 -13.10
C GLU A 122 12.89 -9.60 -12.57
#